data_AF-A0A8H8CJS3-F1
#
_entry.id   AF-A0A8H8CJS3-F1
#
_cell.length_a   1.000
_cell.length_b   1.000
_cell.length_c   1.000
_cell.angle_alpha   90.00
_cell.angle_beta   90.00
_cell.angle_gamma   90.00
#
_symmetry.space_group_name_H-M   'P 1'
#
loop_
_entity.id
_entity.type
_entity.pdbx_description
1 polymer ?
#
loop_
_entity_poly.entity_id
_entity_poly.type
_entity_poly.pdbx_seq_one_letter_code
_entity_poly.pdbx_strand_id
1 'polypeptide(L)'
;MDPTDVIPTGFHHAKNYCQPDGKTLIEYKDRCSVSPVKYYIIDFETADYFPNNKLCVGLYGQQKDVPEMSRTVPYDPFKLDIYQVGKLMERFTKEYSGIDFLAPVFKAMTLQDPMMRPTATEALEQLKQVASSLKDSDMSAKIRMTNNAAYDLQRLLALATPSRFKHFLKSVHDSQSLAPPKFLYA
;
A
#
# COMPACT_ATOMS: atom_id res chain seq x y z
N MET A 1 2.28 -4.01 -11.22
CA MET A 1 1.17 -4.89 -11.63
C MET A 1 1.25 -5.05 -13.14
N ASP A 2 1.01 -6.26 -13.64
CA ASP A 2 0.86 -6.51 -15.08
C ASP A 2 -0.50 -5.94 -15.55
N PRO A 3 -0.51 -4.93 -16.44
CA PRO A 3 -1.74 -4.27 -16.84
C PRO A 3 -2.42 -4.96 -18.03
N THR A 4 -1.82 -5.99 -18.63
CA THR A 4 -2.24 -6.54 -19.93
C THR A 4 -3.73 -6.86 -20.00
N ASP A 5 -4.29 -7.54 -19.00
CA ASP A 5 -5.72 -7.90 -19.01
C ASP A 5 -6.63 -6.81 -18.43
N VAL A 6 -6.10 -5.94 -17.58
CA VAL A 6 -6.85 -4.84 -16.93
C VAL A 6 -7.00 -3.63 -17.84
N ILE A 7 -6.02 -3.39 -18.71
CA ILE A 7 -5.99 -2.33 -19.72
C ILE A 7 -5.59 -2.96 -21.06
N PRO A 8 -6.50 -3.70 -21.73
CA PRO A 8 -6.18 -4.47 -22.95
C PRO A 8 -5.68 -3.60 -24.11
N THR A 9 -6.08 -2.33 -24.15
CA THR A 9 -5.65 -1.37 -25.18
C THR A 9 -4.28 -0.75 -24.89
N GLY A 10 -3.66 -1.09 -23.74
CA GLY A 10 -2.45 -0.44 -23.25
C GLY A 10 -2.69 0.99 -22.77
N PHE A 11 -1.61 1.68 -22.41
CA PHE A 11 -1.67 3.04 -21.89
C PHE A 11 -0.47 3.87 -22.38
N HIS A 12 -0.65 5.18 -22.45
CA HIS A 12 0.46 6.11 -22.73
C HIS A 12 1.28 6.37 -21.47
N HIS A 13 2.60 6.32 -21.60
CA HIS A 13 3.56 6.44 -20.49
C HIS A 13 3.49 7.76 -19.67
N ALA A 14 2.95 8.86 -20.24
CA ALA A 14 2.90 10.19 -19.63
C ALA A 14 1.44 10.62 -19.34
N LYS A 15 0.50 10.16 -20.17
CA LYS A 15 -0.94 10.31 -19.96
C LYS A 15 -1.53 8.93 -19.68
N ASN A 16 -1.31 8.43 -18.47
CA ASN A 16 -1.70 7.06 -18.08
C ASN A 16 -3.22 6.78 -18.10
N TYR A 17 -4.04 7.79 -18.32
CA TYR A 17 -5.48 7.70 -18.56
C TYR A 17 -5.85 7.64 -20.06
N CYS A 18 -4.86 7.72 -20.95
CA CYS A 18 -5.03 7.59 -22.40
C CYS A 18 -4.40 6.29 -22.92
N GLN A 19 -4.96 5.78 -24.01
CA GLN A 19 -4.37 4.74 -24.85
C GLN A 19 -3.01 5.22 -25.40
N PRO A 20 -2.19 4.33 -26.00
CA PRO A 20 -0.85 4.69 -26.49
C PRO A 20 -0.78 5.89 -27.45
N ASP A 21 -1.89 6.25 -28.10
CA ASP A 21 -2.03 7.42 -28.97
C ASP A 21 -2.01 8.78 -28.22
N GLY A 22 -2.15 8.76 -26.89
CA GLY A 22 -2.16 9.96 -26.04
C GLY A 22 -3.40 10.84 -26.19
N LYS A 23 -4.46 10.32 -26.82
CA LYS A 23 -5.70 11.03 -27.18
C LYS A 23 -6.94 10.28 -26.70
N THR A 24 -7.03 8.98 -27.00
CA THR A 24 -8.20 8.17 -26.68
C THR A 24 -8.14 7.76 -25.22
N LEU A 25 -9.26 7.80 -24.48
CA LEU A 25 -9.30 7.32 -23.09
C LEU A 25 -9.11 5.80 -23.03
N ILE A 26 -8.43 5.32 -21.98
CA ILE A 26 -8.29 3.87 -21.74
C ILE A 26 -9.64 3.23 -21.40
N GLU A 27 -9.79 1.97 -21.78
CA GLU A 27 -10.84 1.10 -21.24
C GLU A 27 -10.25 0.32 -20.07
N TYR A 28 -10.88 0.41 -18.90
CA TYR A 28 -10.44 -0.26 -17.69
C TYR A 28 -11.40 -1.40 -17.33
N LYS A 29 -10.85 -2.59 -17.09
CA LYS A 29 -11.59 -3.72 -16.54
C LYS A 29 -11.33 -3.85 -15.05
N ASP A 30 -12.36 -4.15 -14.27
CA ASP A 30 -12.19 -4.45 -12.85
C ASP A 30 -11.21 -5.61 -12.65
N ARG A 31 -10.27 -5.47 -11.70
CA ARG A 31 -9.22 -6.47 -11.47
C ARG A 31 -9.78 -7.85 -11.12
N CYS A 32 -10.95 -7.90 -10.47
CA CYS A 32 -11.61 -9.15 -10.12
C CYS A 32 -12.22 -9.87 -11.34
N SER A 33 -12.62 -9.14 -12.39
CA SER A 33 -13.23 -9.75 -13.58
C SER A 33 -12.21 -10.37 -14.53
N VAL A 34 -10.94 -10.00 -14.40
CA VAL A 34 -9.81 -10.53 -15.17
C VAL A 34 -8.78 -11.26 -14.29
N SER A 35 -9.21 -11.74 -13.14
CA SER A 35 -8.37 -12.51 -12.22
C SER A 35 -7.87 -13.81 -12.89
N PRO A 36 -6.61 -14.24 -12.64
CA PRO A 36 -5.62 -13.64 -11.75
C PRO A 36 -4.76 -12.54 -12.41
N VAL A 37 -4.58 -11.43 -11.70
CA VAL A 37 -3.66 -10.36 -12.08
C VAL A 37 -2.30 -10.55 -11.41
N LYS A 38 -1.20 -10.45 -12.18
CA LYS A 38 0.16 -10.51 -11.63
C LYS A 38 0.57 -9.18 -10.98
N TYR A 39 1.09 -9.27 -9.75
CA TYR A 39 1.67 -8.14 -9.03
C TYR A 39 3.18 -8.34 -8.87
N TYR A 40 3.91 -7.23 -8.89
CA TYR A 40 5.36 -7.21 -8.73
C TYR A 40 5.70 -6.18 -7.66
N ILE A 41 6.61 -6.53 -6.77
CA ILE A 41 7.29 -5.56 -5.90
C ILE A 41 8.30 -4.82 -6.79
N ILE A 42 8.38 -3.50 -6.62
CA ILE A 42 9.26 -2.62 -7.40
C ILE A 42 10.11 -1.77 -6.45
N ASP A 43 10.91 -0.85 -7.00
CA ASP A 43 11.71 0.11 -6.26
C ASP A 43 12.76 -0.53 -5.34
N PHE A 44 13.61 -1.38 -5.94
CA PHE A 44 14.75 -2.00 -5.26
C PHE A 44 15.99 -1.09 -5.14
N GLU A 45 15.84 0.23 -5.32
CA GLU A 45 16.96 1.17 -5.25
C GLU A 45 17.61 1.25 -3.87
N THR A 46 16.88 0.89 -2.81
CA THR A 46 17.39 0.78 -1.44
C THR A 46 17.62 -0.67 -0.99
N ALA A 47 17.54 -1.63 -1.90
CA ALA A 47 17.78 -3.02 -1.57
C ALA A 47 19.29 -3.27 -1.42
N ASP A 48 19.64 -4.11 -0.46
CA ASP A 48 21.01 -4.56 -0.25
C ASP A 48 21.02 -6.09 -0.09
N TYR A 49 22.12 -6.71 -0.49
CA TYR A 49 22.28 -8.15 -0.42
C TYR A 49 22.85 -8.54 0.95
N PHE A 50 22.05 -9.26 1.72
CA PHE A 50 22.48 -9.84 2.99
C PHE A 50 22.63 -11.36 2.86
N PRO A 51 23.85 -11.92 2.99
CA PRO A 51 24.01 -13.36 3.13
C PRO A 51 23.47 -13.82 4.48
N ASN A 52 23.17 -15.12 4.58
CA ASN A 52 22.65 -15.74 5.80
C ASN A 52 23.51 -15.35 7.02
N ASN A 53 22.85 -15.01 8.13
CA ASN A 53 23.47 -14.63 9.41
C ASN A 53 24.23 -13.30 9.42
N LYS A 54 24.08 -12.43 8.41
CA LYS A 54 24.54 -11.06 8.50
C LYS A 54 23.45 -10.11 8.99
N LEU A 55 23.83 -9.27 9.94
CA LEU A 55 23.02 -8.20 10.49
C LEU A 55 23.36 -6.89 9.79
N CYS A 56 22.41 -5.95 9.81
CA CYS A 56 22.60 -4.61 9.26
C CYS A 56 22.62 -3.56 10.37
N VAL A 57 23.21 -2.40 10.06
CA VAL A 57 23.15 -1.17 10.86
C VAL A 57 22.76 -0.02 9.94
N GLY A 58 22.02 0.95 10.45
CA GLY A 58 21.55 2.10 9.69
C GLY A 58 20.08 2.40 9.92
N LEU A 59 19.57 3.39 9.19
CA LEU A 59 18.16 3.76 9.19
C LEU A 59 17.60 3.57 7.79
N TYR A 60 17.01 2.41 7.51
CA TYR A 60 16.51 2.06 6.18
C TYR A 60 15.01 2.18 6.07
N GLY A 61 14.50 2.13 4.84
CA GLY A 61 13.07 1.97 4.60
C GLY A 61 12.23 3.22 4.84
N GLN A 62 10.93 3.11 4.57
CA GLN A 62 9.98 4.22 4.67
C GLN A 62 9.38 4.32 6.08
N GLN A 63 9.25 3.20 6.79
CA GLN A 63 8.78 3.18 8.17
C GLN A 63 9.93 3.54 9.10
N LYS A 64 9.78 4.63 9.86
CA LYS A 64 10.81 5.16 10.75
C LYS A 64 10.61 4.77 12.22
N ASP A 65 9.51 4.09 12.53
CA ASP A 65 9.15 3.63 13.88
C ASP A 65 9.50 2.15 14.13
N VAL A 66 10.43 1.60 13.35
CA VAL A 66 10.93 0.23 13.53
C VAL A 66 11.75 0.18 14.83
N PRO A 67 11.37 -0.65 15.83
CA PRO A 67 11.93 -0.57 17.19
C PRO A 67 13.43 -0.84 17.28
N GLU A 68 13.93 -1.79 16.51
CA GLU A 68 15.32 -2.25 16.54
C GLU A 68 16.25 -1.46 15.61
N MET A 69 15.70 -0.56 14.78
CA MET A 69 16.46 0.16 13.78
C MET A 69 17.46 1.12 14.44
N SER A 70 18.74 0.87 14.20
CA SER A 70 19.83 1.59 14.87
C SER A 70 21.01 1.84 13.95
N ARG A 71 21.63 3.01 14.09
CA ARG A 71 22.86 3.36 13.35
C ARG A 71 24.09 2.60 13.84
N THR A 72 24.04 2.02 15.04
CA THR A 72 25.22 1.44 15.70
C THR A 72 24.99 0.04 16.24
N VAL A 73 23.76 -0.33 16.55
CA VAL A 73 23.41 -1.66 17.07
C VAL A 73 22.95 -2.53 15.89
N PRO A 74 23.61 -3.67 15.61
CA PRO A 74 23.20 -4.55 14.51
C PRO A 74 21.84 -5.20 14.75
N TYR A 75 21.04 -5.35 13.69
CA TYR A 75 19.73 -5.99 13.71
C TYR A 75 19.46 -6.81 12.44
N ASP A 76 18.43 -7.66 12.47
CA ASP A 76 18.10 -8.56 11.37
C ASP A 76 17.40 -7.79 10.21
N PRO A 77 18.00 -7.73 9.01
CA PRO A 77 17.43 -7.01 7.87
C PRO A 77 16.13 -7.64 7.35
N PHE A 78 15.98 -8.96 7.46
CA PHE A 78 14.78 -9.65 6.99
C PHE A 78 13.60 -9.42 7.93
N LYS A 79 13.84 -9.35 9.25
CA LYS A 79 12.80 -8.96 10.22
C LYS A 79 12.40 -7.50 10.10
N LEU A 80 13.32 -6.63 9.68
CA LEU A 80 13.01 -5.25 9.30
C LEU A 80 11.99 -5.23 8.15
N ASP A 81 12.23 -5.97 7.06
CA ASP A 81 11.31 -6.00 5.92
C ASP A 81 9.91 -6.52 6.28
N ILE A 82 9.84 -7.53 7.15
CA ILE A 82 8.56 -8.02 7.69
C ILE A 82 7.79 -6.92 8.42
N TYR A 83 8.47 -6.14 9.25
CA TYR A 83 7.83 -5.02 9.94
C TYR A 83 7.34 -3.96 8.95
N GLN A 84 8.18 -3.58 7.97
CA GLN A 84 7.81 -2.55 6.99
C GLN A 84 6.57 -2.94 6.18
N VAL A 85 6.52 -4.18 5.69
CA VAL A 85 5.36 -4.71 4.97
C VAL A 85 4.15 -4.81 5.91
N GLY A 86 4.32 -5.37 7.10
CA GLY A 86 3.25 -5.49 8.09
C GLY A 86 2.61 -4.13 8.42
N LYS A 87 3.43 -3.11 8.62
CA LYS A 87 2.97 -1.75 8.95
C LYS A 87 2.23 -1.09 7.79
N LEU A 88 2.72 -1.28 6.56
CA LEU A 88 2.02 -0.83 5.36
C LEU A 88 0.64 -1.50 5.26
N MET A 89 0.57 -2.81 5.53
CA MET A 89 -0.69 -3.55 5.48
C MET A 89 -1.65 -3.21 6.62
N GLU A 90 -1.17 -2.98 7.83
CA GLU A 90 -1.99 -2.45 8.94
C GLU A 90 -2.62 -1.11 8.56
N ARG A 91 -1.90 -0.24 7.85
CA ARG A 91 -2.46 1.03 7.36
C ARG A 91 -3.64 0.77 6.43
N PHE A 92 -3.52 -0.17 5.49
CA PHE A 92 -4.64 -0.56 4.63
C PHE A 92 -5.84 -1.06 5.44
N THR A 93 -5.66 -1.87 6.47
CA THR A 93 -6.79 -2.33 7.32
C THR A 93 -7.49 -1.22 8.09
N LYS A 94 -6.85 -0.06 8.26
CA LYS A 94 -7.48 1.12 8.87
C LYS A 94 -8.21 1.99 7.85
N GLU A 95 -7.68 2.04 6.63
CA GLU A 95 -8.21 2.85 5.52
C GLU A 95 -9.35 2.14 4.76
N TYR A 96 -9.42 0.81 4.81
CA TYR A 96 -10.38 0.02 4.06
C TYR A 96 -11.09 -0.99 4.96
N SER A 97 -12.41 -1.08 4.82
CA SER A 97 -13.24 -2.10 5.45
C SER A 97 -13.43 -3.29 4.52
N GLY A 98 -13.66 -4.46 5.12
CA GLY A 98 -13.81 -5.72 4.40
C GLY A 98 -12.49 -6.48 4.21
N ILE A 99 -11.40 -6.01 4.82
CA ILE A 99 -10.11 -6.71 4.90
C ILE A 99 -9.64 -6.92 6.35
N ASP A 100 -10.51 -6.67 7.31
CA ASP A 100 -10.23 -6.75 8.75
C ASP A 100 -9.78 -8.16 9.17
N PHE A 101 -10.20 -9.19 8.44
CA PHE A 101 -9.80 -10.58 8.66
C PHE A 101 -8.28 -10.81 8.45
N LEU A 102 -7.59 -9.93 7.73
CA LEU A 102 -6.14 -9.98 7.55
C LEU A 102 -5.36 -9.36 8.72
N ALA A 103 -6.03 -8.59 9.58
CA ALA A 103 -5.39 -7.86 10.68
C ALA A 103 -4.53 -8.74 11.61
N PRO A 104 -4.90 -10.00 11.95
CA PRO A 104 -4.05 -10.86 12.77
C PRO A 104 -2.68 -11.13 12.14
N VAL A 105 -2.62 -11.36 10.83
CA VAL A 105 -1.37 -11.62 10.10
C VAL A 105 -0.46 -10.39 10.16
N PHE A 106 -1.02 -9.21 9.88
CA PHE A 106 -0.25 -7.96 9.87
C PHE A 106 0.22 -7.54 11.25
N LYS A 107 -0.59 -7.77 12.30
CA LYS A 107 -0.19 -7.55 13.69
C LYS A 107 0.97 -8.46 14.12
N ALA A 108 1.00 -9.72 13.66
CA ALA A 108 2.11 -10.61 13.94
C ALA A 108 3.41 -10.10 13.28
N MET A 109 3.31 -9.53 12.07
CA MET A 109 4.44 -8.93 11.36
C MET A 109 4.98 -7.64 12.00
N THR A 110 4.16 -6.92 12.80
CA THR A 110 4.52 -5.64 13.42
C THR A 110 4.84 -5.74 14.93
N LEU A 111 5.04 -6.96 15.45
CA LEU A 111 5.43 -7.16 16.84
C LEU A 111 6.72 -6.40 17.18
N GLN A 112 6.76 -5.82 18.38
CA GLN A 112 7.88 -4.97 18.80
C GLN A 112 9.20 -5.74 18.85
N ASP A 113 9.16 -6.96 19.42
CA ASP A 113 10.29 -7.88 19.40
C ASP A 113 10.45 -8.49 17.99
N PRO A 114 11.56 -8.24 17.27
CA PRO A 114 11.79 -8.81 15.94
C PRO A 114 11.84 -10.33 15.95
N MET A 115 12.25 -10.98 17.05
CA MET A 115 12.30 -12.44 17.14
C MET A 115 10.91 -13.07 17.11
N MET A 116 9.91 -12.36 17.64
CA MET A 116 8.52 -12.83 17.70
C MET A 116 7.75 -12.63 16.38
N ARG A 117 8.28 -11.83 15.45
CA ARG A 117 7.68 -11.67 14.11
C ARG A 117 7.81 -12.97 13.30
N PRO A 118 6.88 -13.30 12.40
CA PRO A 118 7.09 -14.39 11.46
C PRO A 118 8.23 -14.08 10.48
N THR A 119 8.81 -15.12 9.89
CA THR A 119 9.59 -15.02 8.65
C THR A 119 8.66 -14.73 7.46
N ALA A 120 9.23 -14.38 6.30
CA ALA A 120 8.44 -14.17 5.08
C ALA A 120 7.63 -15.43 4.68
N THR A 121 8.25 -16.61 4.82
CA THR A 121 7.60 -17.89 4.54
C THR A 121 6.44 -18.16 5.50
N GLU A 122 6.64 -17.92 6.80
CA GLU A 122 5.58 -18.09 7.81
C GLU A 122 4.45 -17.08 7.64
N ALA A 123 4.77 -15.81 7.31
CA ALA A 123 3.76 -14.80 7.04
C ALA A 123 2.91 -15.15 5.81
N LEU A 124 3.54 -15.67 4.75
CA LEU A 124 2.83 -16.18 3.57
C LEU A 124 1.92 -17.36 3.92
N GLU A 125 2.40 -18.27 4.76
CA GLU A 125 1.61 -19.42 5.20
C GLU A 125 0.40 -18.98 6.03
N GLN A 126 0.58 -18.06 6.98
CA GLN A 126 -0.52 -17.46 7.73
C GLN A 126 -1.54 -16.77 6.81
N LEU A 127 -1.07 -16.02 5.81
CA LEU A 127 -1.94 -15.38 4.83
C LEU A 127 -2.74 -16.42 4.02
N LYS A 128 -2.10 -17.49 3.56
CA LYS A 128 -2.77 -18.58 2.84
C LYS A 128 -3.82 -19.27 3.70
N GLN A 129 -3.52 -19.52 4.97
CA GLN A 129 -4.46 -20.13 5.91
C GLN A 129 -5.69 -19.25 6.10
N VAL A 130 -5.49 -17.95 6.34
CA VAL A 130 -6.59 -16.99 6.42
C VAL A 130 -7.39 -16.97 5.13
N ALA A 131 -6.74 -16.88 3.97
CA ALA A 131 -7.41 -16.87 2.67
C ALA A 131 -8.21 -18.15 2.40
N SER A 132 -7.70 -19.32 2.80
CA SER A 132 -8.38 -20.61 2.64
C SER A 132 -9.64 -20.74 3.50
N SER A 133 -9.77 -19.93 4.56
CA SER A 133 -10.95 -19.93 5.42
C SER A 133 -12.11 -19.09 4.86
N LEU A 134 -11.86 -18.30 3.81
CA LEU A 134 -12.85 -17.41 3.21
C LEU A 134 -13.77 -18.15 2.23
N LYS A 135 -15.04 -17.78 2.22
CA LYS A 135 -16.00 -18.26 1.21
C LYS A 135 -15.89 -17.43 -0.07
N ASP A 136 -16.43 -17.95 -1.17
CA ASP A 136 -16.52 -17.20 -2.43
C ASP A 136 -17.26 -15.86 -2.27
N SER A 137 -18.26 -15.81 -1.38
CA SER A 137 -18.96 -14.57 -1.03
C SER A 137 -18.07 -13.54 -0.35
N ASP A 138 -17.11 -13.99 0.46
CA ASP A 138 -16.18 -13.11 1.16
C ASP A 138 -15.10 -12.60 0.18
N MET A 139 -14.62 -13.48 -0.69
CA MET A 139 -13.63 -13.16 -1.73
C MET A 139 -14.17 -12.24 -2.84
N SER A 140 -15.48 -12.26 -3.07
CA SER A 140 -16.18 -11.38 -4.02
C SER A 140 -16.74 -10.11 -3.37
N ALA A 141 -16.63 -9.97 -2.04
CA ALA A 141 -17.12 -8.80 -1.34
C ALA A 141 -16.34 -7.54 -1.73
N LYS A 142 -17.07 -6.43 -1.93
CA LYS A 142 -16.46 -5.16 -2.29
C LYS A 142 -15.74 -4.56 -1.07
N ILE A 143 -14.43 -4.37 -1.21
CA ILE A 143 -13.62 -3.57 -0.27
C ILE A 143 -14.03 -2.10 -0.40
N ARG A 144 -14.25 -1.43 0.74
CA ARG A 144 -14.70 -0.02 0.78
C ARG A 144 -13.71 0.82 1.55
N MET A 145 -13.42 2.03 1.08
CA MET A 145 -12.70 3.00 1.90
C MET A 145 -13.53 3.40 3.11
N THR A 146 -12.89 3.51 4.27
CA THR A 146 -13.50 4.08 5.46
C THR A 146 -13.37 5.61 5.39
N ASN A 147 -14.48 6.35 5.57
CA ASN A 147 -14.47 7.81 5.60
C ASN A 147 -13.85 8.29 6.91
N ASN A 148 -12.53 8.27 6.99
CA ASN A 148 -11.81 8.58 8.21
C ASN A 148 -10.96 9.85 7.97
N ALA A 149 -11.48 11.01 8.40
CA ALA A 149 -10.99 12.35 8.05
C ALA A 149 -9.50 12.59 8.33
N ALA A 150 -8.90 11.84 9.27
CA ALA A 150 -7.46 11.92 9.57
C ALA A 150 -6.58 11.36 8.43
N TYR A 151 -7.06 10.37 7.66
CA TYR A 151 -6.29 9.75 6.58
C TYR A 151 -6.37 10.54 5.28
N ASP A 152 -7.46 11.28 5.03
CA ASP A 152 -7.57 12.16 3.86
C ASP A 152 -6.49 13.25 3.85
N LEU A 153 -6.14 13.81 5.01
CA LEU A 153 -5.06 14.78 5.13
C LEU A 153 -3.68 14.16 4.84
N GLN A 154 -3.42 12.94 5.32
CA GLN A 154 -2.17 12.23 5.07
C GLN A 154 -2.04 11.82 3.59
N ARG A 155 -3.15 11.44 2.95
CA ARG A 155 -3.25 11.13 1.52
C ARG A 155 -3.04 12.38 0.65
N LEU A 156 -3.62 13.52 1.03
CA LEU A 156 -3.43 14.80 0.33
C LEU A 156 -1.99 15.30 0.44
N LEU A 157 -1.33 15.10 1.59
CA LEU A 157 0.08 15.43 1.79
C LEU A 157 1.01 14.52 0.97
N ALA A 158 0.72 13.21 0.89
CA ALA A 158 1.50 12.26 0.10
C ALA A 158 1.37 12.44 -1.43
N LEU A 159 0.26 13.03 -1.89
CA LEU A 159 -0.01 13.34 -3.31
C LEU A 159 0.41 14.77 -3.72
N ALA A 160 0.94 15.57 -2.79
CA ALA A 160 1.33 16.94 -3.05
C ALA A 160 2.80 17.04 -3.49
N THR A 161 3.03 17.25 -4.80
CA THR A 161 4.24 17.96 -5.25
C THR A 161 4.20 19.41 -4.72
N PRO A 162 5.35 20.07 -4.44
CA PRO A 162 5.41 21.41 -3.82
C PRO A 162 4.49 22.46 -4.47
N SER A 163 4.24 22.36 -5.78
CA SER A 163 3.37 23.27 -6.54
C SER A 163 1.87 23.15 -6.18
N ARG A 164 1.39 21.97 -5.72
CA ARG A 164 -0.02 21.75 -5.38
C ARG A 164 -0.39 22.28 -3.98
N PHE A 165 0.57 22.38 -3.07
CA PHE A 165 0.34 22.87 -1.70
C PHE A 165 -0.04 24.35 -1.65
N LYS A 166 0.55 25.19 -2.52
CA LYS A 166 0.24 26.64 -2.59
C LYS A 166 -1.19 26.94 -3.07
N HIS A 167 -1.73 26.14 -3.99
CA HIS A 167 -3.12 26.30 -4.43
C HIS A 167 -4.12 25.79 -3.40
N PHE A 168 -3.78 24.75 -2.64
CA PHE A 168 -4.63 24.24 -1.57
C PHE A 168 -4.76 25.23 -0.40
N LEU A 169 -3.68 25.86 0.06
CA LEU A 169 -3.79 26.89 1.11
C LEU A 169 -4.66 28.08 0.69
N LYS A 170 -4.63 28.44 -0.59
CA LYS A 170 -5.53 29.46 -1.16
C LYS A 170 -6.98 28.98 -1.17
N SER A 171 -7.23 27.74 -1.61
CA SER A 171 -8.56 27.12 -1.60
C SER A 171 -9.15 26.94 -0.21
N VAL A 172 -8.35 26.60 0.81
CA VAL A 172 -8.82 26.42 2.19
C VAL A 172 -9.19 27.77 2.80
N HIS A 173 -8.42 28.82 2.49
CA HIS A 173 -8.76 30.18 2.89
C HIS A 173 -10.07 30.67 2.24
N ASP A 174 -10.30 30.32 0.97
CA ASP A 174 -11.49 30.70 0.21
C ASP A 174 -12.74 29.85 0.57
N SER A 175 -12.57 28.66 1.15
CA SER A 175 -13.66 27.70 1.45
C SER A 175 -14.37 27.89 2.80
N GLN A 176 -14.01 28.90 3.61
CA GLN A 176 -14.78 29.22 4.82
C GLN A 176 -16.17 29.86 4.54
N SER A 177 -16.61 29.95 3.29
CA SER A 177 -17.86 30.62 2.93
C SER A 177 -18.93 29.77 2.21
N LEU A 178 -18.66 28.54 1.73
CA LEU A 178 -19.68 27.80 0.95
C LEU A 178 -19.62 26.27 1.18
N ALA A 179 -20.81 25.66 1.24
CA ALA A 179 -21.08 24.25 1.54
C ALA A 179 -20.31 23.24 0.65
N PRO A 180 -20.03 22.02 1.13
CA PRO A 180 -19.07 21.11 0.48
C PRO A 180 -19.60 20.55 -0.85
N PRO A 181 -18.74 20.44 -1.89
CA PRO A 181 -19.10 19.83 -3.16
C PRO A 181 -19.17 18.30 -3.05
N LYS A 182 -20.18 17.72 -3.69
CA LYS A 182 -20.33 16.26 -3.87
C LYS A 182 -19.31 15.77 -4.89
N PHE A 183 -18.34 14.97 -4.46
CA PHE A 183 -17.50 14.19 -5.37
C PHE A 183 -18.16 12.83 -5.62
N LEU A 184 -18.67 12.64 -6.83
CA LEU A 184 -19.05 11.34 -7.38
C LEU A 184 -17.77 10.65 -7.88
N TYR A 185 -17.41 9.54 -7.26
CA TYR A 185 -16.42 8.61 -7.81
C TYR A 185 -17.16 7.52 -8.58
N ALA A 186 -16.91 7.47 -9.89
CA ALA A 186 -17.14 6.31 -10.75
C ALA A 186 -15.87 5.44 -10.73
#